data_AF-A0A9P2ZZ47-F1
#
_entry.id   AF-A0A9P2ZZ47-F1
#
_cell.length_a   1.000
_cell.length_b   1.000
_cell.length_c   1.000
_cell.angle_alpha   90.00
_cell.angle_beta   90.00
_cell.angle_gamma   90.00
#
_symmetry.space_group_name_H-M   'P 1'
#
loop_
_entity.id
_entity.type
_entity.pdbx_description
1 polymer ?
#
loop_
_entity_poly.entity_id
_entity_poly.type
_entity_poly.pdbx_seq_one_letter_code
_entity_poly.pdbx_strand_id
1 'polypeptide(L)'
;MALLSPLSLSKPRLGTRRLSAVLLLLVLLTWLHVQYSSPSLPRAVGVTGYGALSSASRGVTLVGGIPLVTLVVVFKGMDMPPFTPYFLDSIRRQKAVELVIVQRGGGCSDLDKWTKVARNIRAGRCDAWTVERDAVMEGQRNCEPLTRGQADKDKQQHICLSEEDFWAVHVDYFCGKWGGCTKTQRELMHRDMLRLGEMLSSQSYFPILRGNVFARYVSPKSAFWGFCDMDVALGDLSRTFPFDIALDDYDIITTSQPNPSGGDRLVFMRGHLTLVRNSPETEAKIMRWDHFRNFDEWEYFGYPSPSIGAYDGTLHWGVSPPHAWAQDYSHFVVAEPDLNILIVDGLAPGGAAVISSSQSGVLTLPDSLRPSSSSSLPGPSIPSPVLRALLQPLPRDTRRSFSSDGIETSISVNQGDKTPLPPDLEVWFEEEFASWYEATPAPKTVGKWRRYLMKRHGRWTERLEPVRDWARGTALEGAQEWVYVHFQEEKRRAHFRELEAIPADIFVSYSYDGVAGFTRDGKRAFWNPRRGENCASDGCVEIGAVPIAQRPEFQEYLANQGDMVIDYIASKARRLGLSLETGAAVPRGQKPARYGLMQKLQKAGRADGSDEKW
;
A
#
# COMPACT_ATOMS: atom_id res chain seq x y z
N MET A 1 -16.11 19.11 64.05
CA MET A 1 -16.93 20.26 64.50
C MET A 1 -17.76 20.70 63.29
N ALA A 2 -19.04 20.31 63.18
CA ALA A 2 -20.21 20.78 63.95
C ALA A 2 -20.68 22.13 63.39
N LEU A 3 -21.94 22.41 62.98
CA LEU A 3 -23.29 21.83 63.15
C LEU A 3 -24.20 22.41 62.01
N LEU A 4 -25.14 21.67 61.38
CA LEU A 4 -26.55 21.41 61.76
C LEU A 4 -27.36 22.69 62.10
N SER A 5 -28.64 22.94 61.76
CA SER A 5 -29.73 22.32 60.98
C SER A 5 -30.90 23.37 60.94
N PRO A 6 -32.21 23.06 61.03
CA PRO A 6 -33.16 22.93 59.91
C PRO A 6 -34.41 23.83 60.04
N LEU A 7 -35.29 23.85 59.03
CA LEU A 7 -36.71 24.17 59.20
C LEU A 7 -37.62 23.26 58.35
N SER A 8 -38.78 22.94 58.91
CA SER A 8 -39.62 21.78 58.61
C SER A 8 -41.07 22.15 58.27
N LEU A 9 -41.77 21.20 57.61
CA LEU A 9 -43.23 20.99 57.51
C LEU A 9 -44.03 22.04 56.70
N SER A 10 -44.96 21.70 55.80
CA SER A 10 -46.08 20.74 55.96
C SER A 10 -46.66 20.20 54.63
N LYS A 11 -47.34 19.05 54.71
CA LYS A 11 -48.10 18.33 53.65
C LYS A 11 -49.41 19.02 53.25
N PRO A 12 -50.08 18.55 52.17
CA PRO A 12 -51.24 17.67 52.42
C PRO A 12 -51.27 16.38 51.58
N ARG A 13 -52.05 15.43 52.11
CA ARG A 13 -52.39 14.10 51.57
C ARG A 13 -53.66 14.16 50.71
N LEU A 14 -53.72 13.35 49.64
CA LEU A 14 -54.89 12.59 49.16
C LEU A 14 -54.34 11.65 48.06
N GLY A 15 -54.27 10.32 48.26
CA GLY A 15 -55.33 9.37 47.95
C GLY A 15 -55.34 9.09 46.44
N THR A 16 -54.84 7.96 45.95
CA THR A 16 -55.64 6.72 45.90
C THR A 16 -54.75 5.48 45.71
N ARG A 17 -55.22 4.38 46.33
CA ARG A 17 -54.67 3.02 46.23
C ARG A 17 -55.22 2.34 44.96
N ARG A 18 -54.48 1.31 44.52
CA ARG A 18 -54.86 0.19 43.61
C ARG A 18 -54.71 0.46 42.11
N LEU A 19 -53.48 0.38 41.60
CA LEU A 19 -53.23 0.09 40.18
C LEU A 19 -51.86 -0.55 39.87
N SER A 20 -51.21 -1.19 40.85
CA SER A 20 -49.84 -1.73 40.63
C SER A 20 -49.72 -3.24 40.49
N ALA A 21 -50.75 -4.04 40.74
CA ALA A 21 -50.65 -5.49 40.58
C ALA A 21 -51.07 -5.98 39.19
N VAL A 22 -52.13 -5.39 38.61
CA VAL A 22 -52.64 -5.78 37.28
C VAL A 22 -51.73 -5.28 36.16
N LEU A 23 -51.13 -4.09 36.31
CA LEU A 23 -50.18 -3.56 35.33
C LEU A 23 -48.88 -4.36 35.32
N LEU A 24 -48.38 -4.80 36.49
CA LEU A 24 -47.19 -5.65 36.57
C LEU A 24 -47.46 -7.05 35.99
N LEU A 25 -48.64 -7.62 36.23
CA LEU A 25 -49.03 -8.93 35.69
C LEU A 25 -49.22 -8.86 34.16
N LEU A 26 -49.79 -7.77 33.64
CA LEU A 26 -49.95 -7.56 32.19
C LEU A 26 -48.62 -7.36 31.48
N VAL A 27 -47.65 -6.67 32.11
CA VAL A 27 -46.29 -6.51 31.59
C VAL A 27 -45.52 -7.85 31.62
N LEU A 28 -45.67 -8.65 32.68
CA LEU A 28 -45.07 -9.99 32.74
C LEU A 28 -45.70 -10.97 31.75
N LEU A 29 -47.02 -10.90 31.55
CA LEU A 29 -47.72 -11.75 30.58
C LEU A 29 -47.42 -11.34 29.14
N THR A 30 -47.29 -10.05 28.82
CA THR A 30 -46.83 -9.62 27.48
C THR A 30 -45.38 -10.01 27.22
N TRP A 31 -44.51 -9.95 28.23
CA TRP A 31 -43.12 -10.39 28.09
C TRP A 31 -43.00 -11.92 27.89
N LEU A 32 -43.82 -12.72 28.58
CA LEU A 32 -43.90 -14.17 28.38
C LEU A 32 -44.59 -14.59 27.07
N HIS A 33 -45.57 -13.82 26.59
CA HIS A 33 -46.25 -14.12 25.32
C HIS A 33 -45.39 -13.78 24.10
N VAL A 34 -44.51 -12.77 24.20
CA VAL A 34 -43.53 -12.44 23.15
C VAL A 34 -42.41 -13.48 23.05
N GLN A 35 -42.08 -14.21 24.13
CA GLN A 35 -41.09 -15.30 24.05
C GLN A 35 -41.65 -16.64 23.55
N TYR A 36 -42.97 -16.87 23.57
CA TYR A 36 -43.56 -18.18 23.26
C TYR A 36 -44.52 -18.21 22.05
N SER A 37 -44.68 -17.10 21.34
CA SER A 37 -45.56 -17.03 20.16
C SER A 37 -44.75 -17.02 18.86
N SER A 38 -44.34 -18.21 18.39
CA SER A 38 -44.06 -18.44 16.97
C SER A 38 -45.22 -19.25 16.38
N PRO A 39 -45.86 -18.80 15.29
CA PRO A 39 -46.94 -19.55 14.67
C PRO A 39 -46.39 -20.74 13.86
N SER A 40 -46.99 -21.89 14.09
CA SER A 40 -46.86 -23.09 13.26
C SER A 40 -47.54 -22.89 11.89
N LEU A 41 -46.78 -23.03 10.80
CA LEU A 41 -47.24 -23.21 9.43
C LEU A 41 -46.36 -24.29 8.73
N PRO A 42 -46.80 -24.86 7.60
CA PRO A 42 -46.86 -26.31 7.38
C PRO A 42 -45.59 -26.92 6.77
N ARG A 43 -45.52 -28.26 6.84
CA ARG A 43 -44.52 -29.10 6.19
C ARG A 43 -44.33 -28.76 4.70
N ALA A 44 -43.16 -28.25 4.34
CA ALA A 44 -42.49 -28.50 3.06
C ALA A 44 -40.98 -28.27 3.19
N VAL A 45 -40.23 -29.33 2.87
CA VAL A 45 -38.84 -29.43 2.36
C VAL A 45 -37.74 -28.62 3.05
N GLY A 46 -36.78 -29.37 3.62
CA GLY A 46 -35.70 -28.93 4.49
C GLY A 46 -34.79 -27.82 3.99
N VAL A 47 -34.46 -26.92 4.91
CA VAL A 47 -33.16 -26.27 5.00
C VAL A 47 -32.73 -26.31 6.46
N THR A 48 -31.53 -26.85 6.66
CA THR A 48 -30.83 -27.08 7.93
C THR A 48 -30.56 -25.78 8.70
N GLY A 49 -30.66 -25.90 10.03
CA GLY A 49 -30.60 -24.81 10.98
C GLY A 49 -29.31 -24.00 11.05
N TYR A 50 -29.51 -22.78 11.57
CA TYR A 50 -28.51 -21.88 12.10
C TYR A 50 -27.73 -22.55 13.23
N GLY A 51 -26.66 -23.26 12.88
CA GLY A 51 -25.53 -23.47 13.76
C GLY A 51 -24.76 -22.17 13.91
N ALA A 52 -24.33 -21.87 15.13
CA ALA A 52 -23.32 -20.86 15.39
C ALA A 52 -22.17 -21.04 14.39
N LEU A 53 -22.03 -20.09 13.46
CA LEU A 53 -20.83 -19.92 12.66
C LEU A 53 -19.75 -19.41 13.61
N SER A 54 -19.19 -20.33 14.39
CA SER A 54 -17.75 -20.37 14.60
C SER A 54 -17.15 -20.33 13.20
N SER A 55 -16.83 -19.14 12.70
CA SER A 55 -15.92 -19.03 11.58
C SER A 55 -14.69 -19.80 12.03
N ALA A 56 -14.43 -20.92 11.36
CA ALA A 56 -13.21 -21.66 11.55
C ALA A 56 -12.10 -20.71 11.10
N SER A 57 -11.62 -19.86 12.01
CA SER A 57 -10.38 -19.14 11.86
C SER A 57 -9.32 -20.21 11.71
N ARG A 58 -9.05 -20.59 10.46
CA ARG A 58 -7.92 -21.44 10.10
C ARG A 58 -6.73 -20.85 10.86
N GLY A 59 -6.18 -21.65 11.77
CA GLY A 59 -5.36 -21.19 12.88
C GLY A 59 -4.31 -20.19 12.41
N VAL A 60 -4.56 -18.90 12.69
CA VAL A 60 -3.58 -17.85 12.45
C VAL A 60 -2.39 -18.22 13.32
N THR A 61 -1.31 -18.62 12.68
CA THR A 61 -0.12 -19.04 13.42
C THR A 61 0.53 -17.78 13.97
N LEU A 62 0.58 -17.69 15.30
CA LEU A 62 1.19 -16.57 15.98
C LEU A 62 2.69 -16.84 16.15
N VAL A 63 3.54 -15.98 15.57
CA VAL A 63 4.99 -15.99 15.80
C VAL A 63 5.27 -15.04 16.97
N GLY A 64 5.62 -15.59 18.13
CA GLY A 64 5.77 -14.79 19.36
C GLY A 64 4.48 -14.10 19.78
N GLY A 65 3.33 -14.70 19.48
CA GLY A 65 2.01 -14.12 19.76
C GLY A 65 1.54 -13.08 18.74
N ILE A 66 2.26 -12.83 17.64
CA ILE A 66 1.93 -11.84 16.62
C ILE A 66 1.68 -12.55 15.28
N PRO A 67 0.64 -12.16 14.52
CA PRO A 67 0.41 -12.71 13.19
C PRO A 67 1.58 -12.43 12.24
N LEU A 68 1.98 -13.44 11.46
CA LEU A 68 3.03 -13.29 10.46
C LEU A 68 2.54 -12.44 9.27
N VAL A 69 3.35 -11.48 8.84
CA VAL A 69 3.17 -10.69 7.61
C VAL A 69 4.28 -11.02 6.63
N THR A 70 3.95 -11.37 5.39
CA THR A 70 4.97 -11.59 4.34
C THR A 70 4.98 -10.43 3.34
N LEU A 71 6.09 -9.72 3.24
CA LEU A 71 6.26 -8.65 2.25
C LEU A 71 6.87 -9.21 0.97
N VAL A 72 6.21 -8.95 -0.16
CA VAL A 72 6.66 -9.31 -1.51
C VAL A 72 7.10 -8.05 -2.24
N VAL A 73 8.41 -7.88 -2.34
CA VAL A 73 9.07 -6.76 -2.98
C VAL A 73 9.55 -7.20 -4.35
N VAL A 74 9.24 -6.44 -5.39
CA VAL A 74 9.73 -6.72 -6.75
C VAL A 74 10.68 -5.60 -7.17
N PHE A 75 11.83 -6.00 -7.71
CA PHE A 75 12.85 -5.09 -8.19
C PHE A 75 13.31 -5.48 -9.59
N LYS A 76 13.37 -4.50 -10.50
CA LYS A 76 13.98 -4.62 -11.83
C LYS A 76 15.33 -3.90 -11.82
N GLY A 77 16.41 -4.65 -12.01
CA GLY A 77 17.76 -4.08 -12.09
C GLY A 77 18.85 -5.09 -11.80
N MET A 78 20.09 -4.73 -12.16
CA MET A 78 21.28 -5.55 -11.93
C MET A 78 21.83 -5.39 -10.50
N ASP A 79 21.78 -4.16 -9.98
CA ASP A 79 22.22 -3.82 -8.63
C ASP A 79 21.04 -3.23 -7.86
N MET A 80 20.83 -3.69 -6.63
CA MET A 80 19.85 -3.11 -5.70
C MET A 80 20.21 -1.66 -5.36
N PRO A 81 19.21 -0.82 -5.02
CA PRO A 81 19.46 0.59 -4.74
C PRO A 81 20.34 0.79 -3.49
N PRO A 82 21.10 1.89 -3.39
CA PRO A 82 22.01 2.14 -2.26
C PRO A 82 21.34 2.15 -0.88
N PHE A 83 20.03 2.44 -0.81
CA PHE A 83 19.26 2.44 0.42
C PHE A 83 18.89 1.03 0.94
N THR A 84 19.07 -0.01 0.12
CA THR A 84 18.69 -1.41 0.44
C THR A 84 19.15 -1.89 1.82
N PRO A 85 20.38 -1.59 2.31
CA PRO A 85 20.79 -1.98 3.67
C PRO A 85 19.86 -1.47 4.76
N TYR A 86 19.40 -0.22 4.66
CA TYR A 86 18.56 0.42 5.68
C TYR A 86 17.15 -0.16 5.65
N PHE A 87 16.61 -0.43 4.45
CA PHE A 87 15.36 -1.18 4.29
C PHE A 87 15.48 -2.55 4.95
N LEU A 88 16.48 -3.36 4.56
CA LEU A 88 16.69 -4.70 5.09
C LEU A 88 16.90 -4.71 6.61
N ASP A 89 17.63 -3.73 7.15
CA ASP A 89 17.83 -3.58 8.58
C ASP A 89 16.52 -3.24 9.31
N SER A 90 15.66 -2.40 8.73
CA SER A 90 14.31 -2.17 9.25
C SER A 90 13.46 -3.45 9.29
N ILE A 91 13.57 -4.31 8.27
CA ILE A 91 12.88 -5.61 8.24
C ILE A 91 13.43 -6.56 9.31
N ARG A 92 14.75 -6.65 9.50
CA ARG A 92 15.37 -7.58 10.48
C ARG A 92 14.93 -7.33 11.91
N ARG A 93 14.59 -6.09 12.24
CA ARG A 93 14.07 -5.70 13.55
C ARG A 93 12.67 -6.25 13.81
N GLN A 94 11.94 -6.61 12.76
CA GLN A 94 10.59 -7.14 12.86
C GLN A 94 10.58 -8.63 13.18
N LYS A 95 9.93 -9.01 14.28
CA LYS A 95 9.79 -10.42 14.66
C LYS A 95 8.76 -11.16 13.82
N ALA A 96 7.74 -10.46 13.34
CA ALA A 96 6.57 -11.00 12.66
C ALA A 96 6.51 -10.63 11.17
N VAL A 97 7.65 -10.29 10.57
CA VAL A 97 7.74 -10.03 9.12
C VAL A 97 8.65 -11.06 8.48
N GLU A 98 8.17 -11.63 7.38
CA GLU A 98 8.93 -12.35 6.39
C GLU A 98 9.07 -11.48 5.14
N LEU A 99 10.20 -11.56 4.45
CA LEU A 99 10.48 -10.79 3.25
C LEU A 99 10.79 -11.73 2.09
N VAL A 100 10.10 -11.54 0.98
CA VAL A 100 10.37 -12.16 -0.32
C VAL A 100 10.75 -11.05 -1.28
N ILE A 101 12.00 -11.04 -1.73
CA ILE A 101 12.49 -10.15 -2.77
C ILE A 101 12.50 -10.92 -4.08
N VAL A 102 11.78 -10.43 -5.09
CA VAL A 102 11.80 -10.96 -6.46
C VAL A 102 12.56 -9.98 -7.34
N GLN A 103 13.77 -10.35 -7.74
CA GLN A 103 14.58 -9.59 -8.69
C GLN A 103 14.36 -10.15 -10.09
N ARG A 104 14.00 -9.28 -11.05
CA ARG A 104 13.73 -9.65 -12.44
C ARG A 104 14.72 -9.02 -13.41
N GLY A 105 14.98 -9.68 -14.54
CA GLY A 105 15.92 -9.23 -15.57
C GLY A 105 17.32 -9.83 -15.48
N GLY A 106 17.49 -10.97 -14.81
CA GLY A 106 18.74 -11.76 -14.84
C GLY A 106 19.88 -11.30 -13.92
N GLY A 107 19.67 -10.27 -13.09
CA GLY A 107 20.63 -9.84 -12.08
C GLY A 107 20.51 -10.65 -10.79
N CYS A 108 21.53 -11.41 -10.41
CA CYS A 108 21.81 -11.76 -8.99
C CYS A 108 23.27 -11.45 -8.63
N SER A 109 23.99 -10.74 -9.49
CA SER A 109 25.44 -10.55 -9.37
C SER A 109 25.84 -9.81 -8.10
N ASP A 110 24.93 -9.04 -7.52
CA ASP A 110 25.11 -8.27 -6.29
C ASP A 110 24.62 -8.99 -5.02
N LEU A 111 24.05 -10.18 -5.15
CA LEU A 111 23.50 -10.96 -4.04
C LEU A 111 24.58 -11.24 -2.98
N ASP A 112 25.82 -11.50 -3.42
CA ASP A 112 26.99 -11.65 -2.54
C ASP A 112 27.38 -10.35 -1.82
N LYS A 113 27.14 -9.17 -2.43
CA LYS A 113 27.42 -7.88 -1.78
C LYS A 113 26.50 -7.70 -0.58
N TRP A 114 25.21 -8.03 -0.74
CA TRP A 114 24.22 -7.83 0.31
C TRP A 114 24.23 -8.92 1.36
N THR A 115 24.34 -10.20 0.99
CA THR A 115 24.41 -11.33 1.95
C THR A 115 25.62 -11.25 2.89
N LYS A 116 26.73 -10.64 2.48
CA LYS A 116 27.89 -10.41 3.38
C LYS A 116 27.61 -9.36 4.44
N VAL A 117 26.93 -8.27 4.07
CA VAL A 117 26.48 -7.23 5.01
C VAL A 117 25.31 -7.75 5.86
N ALA A 118 24.53 -8.66 5.29
CA ALA A 118 23.34 -9.28 5.82
C ALA A 118 23.59 -10.73 6.24
N ARG A 119 24.23 -10.95 7.39
CA ARG A 119 24.67 -12.30 7.85
C ARG A 119 23.59 -13.42 7.89
N ASN A 120 22.32 -13.13 7.62
CA ASN A 120 21.18 -14.06 7.66
C ASN A 120 20.33 -14.12 6.37
N ILE A 121 20.76 -13.58 5.22
CA ILE A 121 20.04 -13.77 3.95
C ILE A 121 20.55 -15.06 3.31
N ARG A 122 19.67 -16.05 3.09
CA ARG A 122 19.99 -17.22 2.27
C ARG A 122 19.48 -17.01 0.85
N ALA A 123 20.40 -17.15 -0.10
CA ALA A 123 20.07 -17.12 -1.53
C ALA A 123 19.25 -18.35 -1.89
N GLY A 124 18.02 -18.18 -2.37
CA GLY A 124 17.33 -19.23 -3.10
C GLY A 124 17.97 -19.33 -4.47
N ARG A 125 19.03 -20.11 -4.62
CA ARG A 125 19.61 -20.37 -5.94
C ARG A 125 18.60 -21.19 -6.76
N CYS A 126 17.94 -20.54 -7.71
CA CYS A 126 17.39 -21.24 -8.86
C CYS A 126 18.58 -21.40 -9.80
N ASP A 127 19.15 -22.60 -9.92
CA ASP A 127 20.30 -22.81 -10.78
C ASP A 127 19.96 -22.36 -12.20
N ALA A 128 20.79 -21.44 -12.70
CA ALA A 128 20.69 -20.87 -14.03
C ALA A 128 20.74 -21.99 -15.06
N TRP A 129 19.68 -22.11 -15.85
CA TRP A 129 19.64 -23.02 -16.99
C TRP A 129 20.69 -22.60 -18.02
N THR A 130 21.63 -23.50 -18.33
CA THR A 130 22.35 -23.47 -19.60
C THR A 130 21.33 -23.65 -20.72
N VAL A 131 21.18 -22.62 -21.53
CA VAL A 131 20.32 -22.61 -22.72
C VAL A 131 20.91 -23.56 -23.75
N GLU A 132 20.40 -24.79 -23.82
CA GLU A 132 20.36 -25.55 -25.06
C GLU A 132 18.97 -25.29 -25.69
N ARG A 133 18.97 -24.44 -26.71
CA ARG A 133 17.80 -24.21 -27.58
C ARG A 133 17.53 -25.52 -28.29
N ASP A 134 16.46 -26.22 -27.89
CA ASP A 134 15.53 -26.97 -28.75
C ASP A 134 14.85 -28.11 -27.96
N ALA A 135 13.78 -27.80 -27.22
CA ALA A 135 12.74 -28.77 -26.90
C ALA A 135 11.44 -28.06 -26.51
N VAL A 136 10.42 -28.31 -27.32
CA VAL A 136 9.03 -27.88 -27.17
C VAL A 136 8.41 -28.49 -25.90
N MET A 137 7.85 -27.63 -25.04
CA MET A 137 6.63 -27.83 -24.22
C MET A 137 6.38 -29.22 -23.60
N GLU A 138 7.29 -29.76 -22.78
CA GLU A 138 6.93 -30.68 -21.68
C GLU A 138 8.16 -30.97 -20.80
N GLY A 139 8.50 -30.03 -19.92
CA GLY A 139 9.59 -30.19 -18.96
C GLY A 139 9.22 -29.51 -17.66
N GLN A 140 8.95 -30.32 -16.63
CA GLN A 140 8.66 -29.85 -15.29
C GLN A 140 9.75 -28.90 -14.77
N ARG A 141 9.27 -27.77 -14.26
CA ARG A 141 10.01 -26.71 -13.58
C ARG A 141 10.60 -27.25 -12.28
N ASN A 142 11.83 -27.75 -12.34
CA ASN A 142 12.59 -28.13 -11.14
C ASN A 142 13.26 -26.90 -10.52
N CYS A 143 12.48 -25.99 -9.96
CA CYS A 143 12.91 -25.39 -8.70
C CYS A 143 12.45 -26.39 -7.65
N GLU A 144 13.34 -27.13 -6.99
CA GLU A 144 12.91 -27.94 -5.86
C GLU A 144 12.16 -27.02 -4.89
N PRO A 145 10.88 -27.28 -4.60
CA PRO A 145 10.19 -26.54 -3.56
C PRO A 145 11.03 -26.69 -2.30
N LEU A 146 11.35 -25.58 -1.63
CA LEU A 146 11.89 -25.66 -0.27
C LEU A 146 11.00 -26.64 0.48
N THR A 147 11.57 -27.74 0.95
CA THR A 147 10.78 -28.76 1.65
C THR A 147 10.00 -28.05 2.76
N ARG A 148 8.77 -28.48 3.02
CA ARG A 148 7.83 -27.80 3.94
C ARG A 148 8.40 -27.52 5.35
N GLY A 149 9.53 -28.14 5.72
CA GLY A 149 10.28 -27.88 6.95
C GLY A 149 11.50 -26.95 6.84
N GLN A 150 11.99 -26.59 5.65
CA GLN A 150 13.09 -25.62 5.44
C GLN A 150 12.60 -24.17 5.38
N ALA A 151 11.39 -23.92 4.87
CA ALA A 151 10.78 -22.58 4.81
C ALA A 151 10.60 -21.93 6.20
N ASP A 152 10.47 -22.74 7.27
CA ASP A 152 10.29 -22.22 8.64
C ASP A 152 11.55 -21.59 9.25
N LYS A 153 12.73 -21.68 8.60
CA LYS A 153 13.99 -21.13 9.15
C LYS A 153 14.41 -19.78 8.56
N ASP A 154 13.99 -19.45 7.35
CA ASP A 154 14.53 -18.29 6.63
C ASP A 154 13.46 -17.19 6.49
N LYS A 155 13.54 -16.15 7.34
CA LYS A 155 12.62 -14.97 7.29
C LYS A 155 12.84 -14.06 6.08
N GLN A 156 13.87 -14.29 5.29
CA GLN A 156 14.23 -13.48 4.13
C GLN A 156 14.60 -14.39 2.96
N GLN A 157 13.86 -14.28 1.87
CA GLN A 157 14.07 -15.00 0.62
C GLN A 157 14.41 -13.99 -0.48
N HIS A 158 15.42 -14.29 -1.28
CA HIS A 158 15.76 -13.55 -2.50
C HIS A 158 15.65 -14.51 -3.68
N ILE A 159 14.68 -14.22 -4.55
CA ILE A 159 14.34 -14.97 -5.74
C ILE A 159 14.80 -14.17 -6.95
N CYS A 160 15.63 -14.77 -7.79
CA CYS A 160 15.98 -14.19 -9.07
C CYS A 160 15.25 -14.91 -10.18
N LEU A 161 14.64 -14.14 -11.08
CA LEU A 161 13.97 -14.65 -12.26
C LEU A 161 14.51 -13.95 -13.51
N SER A 162 14.60 -14.69 -14.61
CA SER A 162 14.68 -14.06 -15.93
C SER A 162 13.43 -13.21 -16.16
N GLU A 163 13.49 -12.30 -17.13
CA GLU A 163 12.32 -11.51 -17.50
C GLU A 163 11.17 -12.45 -17.96
N GLU A 164 11.52 -13.47 -18.73
CA GLU A 164 10.63 -14.50 -19.24
C GLU A 164 9.98 -15.31 -18.11
N ASP A 165 10.76 -15.79 -17.14
CA ASP A 165 10.26 -16.58 -16.00
C ASP A 165 9.38 -15.74 -15.09
N PHE A 166 9.77 -14.49 -14.84
CA PHE A 166 8.98 -13.56 -14.02
C PHE A 166 7.57 -13.40 -14.58
N TRP A 167 7.45 -13.13 -15.88
CA TRP A 167 6.15 -12.99 -16.53
C TRP A 167 5.44 -14.33 -16.72
N ALA A 168 6.16 -15.43 -16.92
CA ALA A 168 5.56 -16.76 -17.01
C ALA A 168 4.80 -17.14 -15.73
N VAL A 169 5.33 -16.80 -14.54
CA VAL A 169 4.65 -17.05 -13.26
C VAL A 169 3.33 -16.27 -13.15
N HIS A 170 3.25 -15.06 -13.70
CA HIS A 170 1.99 -14.31 -13.76
C HIS A 170 0.97 -14.99 -14.69
N VAL A 171 1.41 -15.38 -15.88
CA VAL A 171 0.56 -16.11 -16.85
C VAL A 171 0.04 -17.41 -16.25
N ASP A 172 0.91 -18.16 -15.58
CA ASP A 172 0.54 -19.40 -14.89
C ASP A 172 -0.54 -19.19 -13.84
N TYR A 173 -0.39 -18.14 -13.03
CA TYR A 173 -1.38 -17.79 -12.02
C TYR A 173 -2.74 -17.51 -12.66
N PHE A 174 -2.81 -16.60 -13.64
CA PHE A 174 -4.07 -16.23 -14.27
C PHE A 174 -4.73 -17.40 -15.01
N CYS A 175 -3.96 -18.12 -15.85
CA CYS A 175 -4.48 -19.29 -16.55
C CYS A 175 -4.96 -20.37 -15.57
N GLY A 176 -4.26 -20.59 -14.45
CA GLY A 176 -4.71 -21.50 -13.40
C GLY A 176 -6.05 -21.07 -12.78
N LYS A 177 -6.24 -19.76 -12.54
CA LYS A 177 -7.49 -19.21 -11.99
C LYS A 177 -8.67 -19.29 -12.95
N TRP A 178 -8.43 -19.21 -14.25
CA TRP A 178 -9.46 -19.32 -15.28
C TRP A 178 -9.81 -20.77 -15.65
N GLY A 179 -9.23 -21.77 -14.96
CA GLY A 179 -9.45 -23.18 -15.27
C GLY A 179 -8.64 -23.69 -16.47
N GLY A 180 -7.65 -22.93 -16.92
CA GLY A 180 -6.79 -23.20 -18.06
C GLY A 180 -6.79 -22.06 -19.08
N CYS A 181 -5.72 -21.99 -19.87
CA CYS A 181 -5.66 -21.20 -21.09
C CYS A 181 -5.35 -22.12 -22.26
N THR A 182 -5.79 -21.76 -23.46
CA THR A 182 -5.23 -22.34 -24.68
C THR A 182 -3.76 -21.96 -24.83
N LYS A 183 -3.01 -22.72 -25.64
CA LYS A 183 -1.61 -22.41 -25.98
C LYS A 183 -1.47 -20.99 -26.53
N THR A 184 -2.36 -20.60 -27.45
CA THR A 184 -2.38 -19.25 -28.06
C THR A 184 -2.63 -18.15 -27.04
N GLN A 185 -3.61 -18.32 -26.14
CA GLN A 185 -3.88 -17.35 -25.07
C GLN A 185 -2.67 -17.17 -24.15
N ARG A 186 -2.04 -18.28 -23.76
CA ARG A 186 -0.85 -18.26 -22.91
C ARG A 186 0.32 -17.52 -23.57
N GLU A 187 0.62 -17.85 -24.82
CA GLU A 187 1.69 -17.21 -25.60
C GLU A 187 1.43 -15.72 -25.80
N LEU A 188 0.18 -15.36 -26.10
CA LEU A 188 -0.25 -13.98 -26.28
C LEU A 188 -0.11 -13.17 -24.99
N MET A 189 -0.60 -13.71 -23.87
CA MET A 189 -0.50 -13.09 -22.56
C MET A 189 0.95 -12.87 -22.14
N HIS A 190 1.79 -13.89 -22.31
CA HIS A 190 3.20 -13.83 -21.96
C HIS A 190 3.94 -12.75 -22.77
N ARG A 191 3.72 -12.73 -24.08
CA ARG A 191 4.31 -11.71 -24.96
C ARG A 191 3.88 -10.29 -24.59
N ASP A 192 2.60 -10.10 -24.30
CA ASP A 192 2.08 -8.80 -23.92
C ASP A 192 2.64 -8.35 -22.56
N MET A 193 2.72 -9.26 -21.57
CA MET A 193 3.33 -8.97 -20.27
C MET A 193 4.82 -8.64 -20.37
N LEU A 194 5.57 -9.36 -21.21
CA LEU A 194 6.97 -9.04 -21.52
C LEU A 194 7.11 -7.61 -22.04
N ARG A 195 6.31 -7.27 -23.05
CA ARG A 195 6.31 -5.94 -23.67
C ARG A 195 5.89 -4.84 -22.70
N LEU A 196 4.89 -5.08 -21.87
CA LEU A 196 4.48 -4.17 -20.81
C LEU A 196 5.57 -4.05 -19.72
N GLY A 197 6.34 -5.11 -19.50
CA GLY A 197 7.50 -5.15 -18.61
C GLY A 197 8.68 -4.28 -19.06
N GLU A 198 8.74 -3.93 -20.33
CA GLU A 198 9.73 -3.01 -20.91
C GLU A 198 9.31 -1.54 -20.72
N MET A 199 8.03 -1.27 -20.49
CA MET A 199 7.52 0.08 -20.27
C MET A 199 7.99 0.66 -18.93
N LEU A 200 8.16 1.98 -18.91
CA LEU A 200 8.42 2.77 -17.72
C LEU A 200 7.51 2.40 -16.55
N SER A 201 8.08 2.08 -15.38
CA SER A 201 7.42 1.85 -14.07
C SER A 201 6.71 0.51 -13.81
N SER A 202 6.70 -0.45 -14.74
CA SER A 202 6.11 -1.77 -14.48
C SER A 202 7.04 -2.67 -13.64
N GLN A 203 6.97 -2.56 -12.32
CA GLN A 203 7.62 -3.56 -11.44
C GLN A 203 6.85 -4.89 -11.45
N SER A 204 5.54 -4.85 -11.69
CA SER A 204 4.66 -6.01 -11.84
C SER A 204 3.35 -5.56 -12.50
N TYR A 205 2.63 -6.44 -13.18
CA TYR A 205 1.36 -6.07 -13.83
C TYR A 205 0.28 -5.66 -12.81
N PHE A 206 0.08 -6.44 -11.73
CA PHE A 206 -0.87 -6.11 -10.65
C PHE A 206 -0.27 -6.32 -9.26
N PRO A 207 0.17 -5.25 -8.56
CA PRO A 207 0.68 -5.34 -7.20
C PRO A 207 -0.29 -6.03 -6.22
N ILE A 208 -1.60 -5.80 -6.38
CA ILE A 208 -2.68 -6.41 -5.56
C ILE A 208 -2.76 -7.95 -5.66
N LEU A 209 -2.09 -8.58 -6.63
CA LEU A 209 -2.07 -10.04 -6.78
C LEU A 209 -0.70 -10.66 -6.48
N ARG A 210 0.33 -9.88 -6.11
CA ARG A 210 1.71 -10.38 -5.94
C ARG A 210 1.80 -11.56 -4.99
N GLY A 211 1.13 -11.51 -3.83
CA GLY A 211 1.18 -12.63 -2.88
C GLY A 211 0.64 -13.93 -3.46
N ASN A 212 -0.33 -13.86 -4.37
CA ASN A 212 -0.94 -15.04 -4.96
C ASN A 212 -0.16 -15.54 -6.18
N VAL A 213 0.34 -14.61 -7.01
CA VAL A 213 1.26 -14.91 -8.11
C VAL A 213 2.52 -15.60 -7.58
N PHE A 214 3.07 -15.11 -6.47
CA PHE A 214 4.25 -15.65 -5.82
C PHE A 214 3.93 -16.56 -4.62
N ALA A 215 2.73 -17.16 -4.59
CA ALA A 215 2.26 -17.94 -3.43
C ALA A 215 3.20 -19.07 -3.02
N ARG A 216 3.98 -19.63 -3.95
CA ARG A 216 4.99 -20.67 -3.64
C ARG A 216 6.12 -20.19 -2.73
N TYR A 217 6.34 -18.87 -2.67
CA TYR A 217 7.37 -18.23 -1.84
C TYR A 217 6.79 -17.56 -0.59
N VAL A 218 5.47 -17.33 -0.55
CA VAL A 218 4.80 -16.75 0.60
C VAL A 218 4.50 -17.84 1.61
N SER A 219 4.93 -17.66 2.85
CA SER A 219 4.61 -18.61 3.91
C SER A 219 3.09 -18.80 4.05
N PRO A 220 2.57 -20.04 4.02
CA PRO A 220 1.14 -20.30 4.20
C PRO A 220 0.64 -19.96 5.61
N LYS A 221 1.55 -19.68 6.55
CA LYS A 221 1.24 -19.22 7.91
C LYS A 221 1.01 -17.71 7.99
N SER A 222 1.33 -16.97 6.92
CA SER A 222 1.13 -15.53 6.87
C SER A 222 -0.36 -15.21 7.02
N ALA A 223 -0.71 -14.36 7.98
CA ALA A 223 -2.06 -13.83 8.10
C ALA A 223 -2.32 -12.78 7.01
N PHE A 224 -1.29 -12.01 6.70
CA PHE A 224 -1.28 -11.01 5.64
C PHE A 224 -0.05 -11.22 4.77
N TRP A 225 -0.20 -10.97 3.48
CA TRP A 225 0.94 -10.63 2.65
C TRP A 225 0.85 -9.15 2.30
N GLY A 226 1.92 -8.53 1.85
CA GLY A 226 1.88 -7.13 1.40
C GLY A 226 2.92 -6.84 0.34
N PHE A 227 2.83 -5.69 -0.27
CA PHE A 227 3.89 -5.14 -1.12
C PHE A 227 4.34 -3.80 -0.55
N CYS A 228 5.62 -3.51 -0.74
CA CYS A 228 6.19 -2.22 -0.40
C CYS A 228 7.29 -1.82 -1.37
N ASP A 229 7.59 -0.53 -1.41
CA ASP A 229 8.78 -0.02 -2.09
C ASP A 229 10.04 -0.31 -1.26
N MET A 230 11.19 -0.41 -1.93
CA MET A 230 12.49 -0.68 -1.28
C MET A 230 13.07 0.53 -0.54
N ASP A 231 12.48 1.70 -0.70
CA ASP A 231 12.82 2.96 -0.04
C ASP A 231 11.91 3.27 1.16
N VAL A 232 11.24 2.24 1.66
CA VAL A 232 10.51 2.27 2.92
C VAL A 232 11.42 1.86 4.07
N ALA A 233 11.20 2.40 5.26
CA ALA A 233 11.67 1.78 6.50
C ALA A 233 10.46 1.44 7.37
N LEU A 234 10.39 0.20 7.88
CA LEU A 234 9.30 -0.24 8.76
C LEU A 234 9.56 0.14 10.22
N GLY A 235 8.50 0.60 10.89
CA GLY A 235 8.45 0.68 12.34
C GLY A 235 8.14 -0.67 12.99
N ASP A 236 8.08 -0.72 14.32
CA ASP A 236 7.76 -1.95 15.04
C ASP A 236 6.27 -2.31 14.84
N LEU A 237 6.01 -3.27 13.96
CA LEU A 237 4.64 -3.69 13.64
C LEU A 237 3.92 -4.25 14.87
N SER A 238 4.65 -4.79 15.86
CA SER A 238 4.03 -5.33 17.08
C SER A 238 3.37 -4.26 17.95
N ARG A 239 3.62 -2.98 17.66
CA ARG A 239 3.13 -1.81 18.39
C ARG A 239 2.34 -0.86 17.51
N THR A 240 2.80 -0.68 16.27
CA THR A 240 2.24 0.32 15.34
C THR A 240 1.14 -0.23 14.45
N PHE A 241 1.17 -1.54 14.15
CA PHE A 241 0.18 -2.18 13.32
C PHE A 241 -0.98 -2.72 14.17
N PRO A 242 -2.23 -2.39 13.85
CA PRO A 242 -3.36 -2.68 14.72
C PRO A 242 -3.90 -4.10 14.48
N PHE A 243 -3.09 -5.11 14.83
CA PHE A 243 -3.40 -6.53 14.56
C PHE A 243 -4.73 -6.99 15.17
N ASP A 244 -5.11 -6.45 16.33
CA ASP A 244 -6.34 -6.80 17.03
C ASP A 244 -7.60 -6.48 16.22
N ILE A 245 -7.62 -5.36 15.49
CA ILE A 245 -8.74 -5.00 14.61
C ILE A 245 -8.52 -5.54 13.19
N ALA A 246 -7.28 -5.59 12.70
CA ALA A 246 -6.97 -5.99 11.33
C ALA A 246 -7.40 -7.44 11.08
N LEU A 247 -7.24 -8.32 12.08
CA LEU A 247 -7.59 -9.73 11.99
C LEU A 247 -9.10 -10.00 11.98
N ASP A 248 -9.92 -9.11 12.53
CA ASP A 248 -11.37 -9.33 12.69
C ASP A 248 -12.04 -9.67 11.35
N ASP A 249 -11.98 -8.75 10.39
CA ASP A 249 -12.70 -8.92 9.11
C ASP A 249 -12.13 -8.10 7.93
N TYR A 250 -10.95 -7.49 8.04
CA TYR A 250 -10.43 -6.67 6.94
C TYR A 250 -9.66 -7.48 5.91
N ASP A 251 -9.99 -7.27 4.65
CA ASP A 251 -9.32 -7.88 3.49
C ASP A 251 -8.07 -7.09 3.11
N ILE A 252 -8.14 -5.76 3.17
CA ILE A 252 -7.07 -4.86 2.73
C ILE A 252 -6.76 -3.87 3.85
N ILE A 253 -5.48 -3.75 4.19
CA ILE A 253 -4.97 -2.76 5.12
C ILE A 253 -3.98 -1.87 4.39
N THR A 254 -4.28 -0.59 4.32
CA THR A 254 -3.36 0.40 3.79
C THR A 254 -3.19 1.53 4.79
N THR A 255 -2.37 2.51 4.44
CA THR A 255 -1.95 3.55 5.38
C THR A 255 -2.16 4.92 4.76
N SER A 256 -2.29 5.93 5.61
CA SER A 256 -2.33 7.34 5.24
C SER A 256 -1.32 8.13 6.06
N GLN A 257 -0.97 9.32 5.55
CA GLN A 257 -0.29 10.32 6.35
C GLN A 257 -1.28 10.97 7.32
N PRO A 258 -0.86 11.33 8.54
CA PRO A 258 -1.73 12.04 9.48
C PRO A 258 -2.24 13.37 8.90
N ASN A 259 -3.49 13.71 9.18
CA ASN A 259 -4.04 15.05 8.93
C ASN A 259 -4.92 15.48 10.11
N PRO A 260 -4.37 16.27 11.05
CA PRO A 260 -5.11 16.67 12.25
C PRO A 260 -6.19 17.71 11.94
N SER A 261 -6.06 18.50 10.87
CA SER A 261 -7.05 19.51 10.49
C SER A 261 -8.31 18.94 9.82
N GLY A 262 -8.31 17.66 9.43
CA GLY A 262 -9.41 17.10 8.64
C GLY A 262 -9.43 17.65 7.21
N GLY A 263 -10.62 17.70 6.59
CA GLY A 263 -10.84 18.16 5.22
C GLY A 263 -10.80 17.04 4.19
N ASP A 264 -10.70 17.38 2.91
CA ASP A 264 -10.82 16.41 1.82
C ASP A 264 -9.64 15.44 1.74
N ARG A 265 -9.95 14.16 1.52
CA ARG A 265 -8.96 13.07 1.55
C ARG A 265 -9.22 12.04 0.47
N LEU A 266 -8.20 11.76 -0.33
CA LEU A 266 -8.20 10.64 -1.25
C LEU A 266 -8.20 9.29 -0.50
N VAL A 267 -8.98 8.35 -1.02
CA VAL A 267 -9.11 6.96 -0.57
C VAL A 267 -8.64 6.08 -1.72
N PHE A 268 -7.47 5.45 -1.57
CA PHE A 268 -6.88 4.58 -2.58
C PHE A 268 -5.90 3.60 -1.94
N MET A 269 -5.55 2.54 -2.67
CA MET A 269 -4.49 1.62 -2.22
C MET A 269 -3.14 2.23 -2.50
N ARG A 270 -2.34 2.41 -1.45
CA ARG A 270 -1.04 3.04 -1.59
C ARG A 270 0.00 2.08 -2.19
N GLY A 271 0.72 2.55 -3.21
CA GLY A 271 1.77 1.79 -3.89
C GLY A 271 2.96 1.41 -3.00
N HIS A 272 3.25 2.24 -1.99
CA HIS A 272 4.46 2.12 -1.17
C HIS A 272 4.34 1.17 0.03
N LEU A 273 3.14 0.97 0.59
CA LEU A 273 2.88 -0.11 1.54
C LEU A 273 1.38 -0.40 1.60
N THR A 274 0.99 -1.60 1.17
CA THR A 274 -0.35 -2.14 1.35
C THR A 274 -0.28 -3.62 1.70
N LEU A 275 -1.10 -4.04 2.66
CA LEU A 275 -1.23 -5.42 3.12
C LEU A 275 -2.59 -5.97 2.68
N VAL A 276 -2.60 -7.24 2.31
CA VAL A 276 -3.76 -7.99 1.86
C VAL A 276 -3.86 -9.25 2.72
N ARG A 277 -5.07 -9.57 3.19
CA ARG A 277 -5.34 -10.80 3.93
C ARG A 277 -4.98 -11.99 3.05
N ASN A 278 -4.15 -12.87 3.60
CA ASN A 278 -3.70 -14.06 2.91
C ASN A 278 -4.75 -15.17 3.06
N SER A 279 -5.88 -15.02 2.38
CA SER A 279 -6.94 -16.02 2.38
C SER A 279 -7.54 -16.22 0.98
N PRO A 280 -8.01 -17.44 0.66
CA PRO A 280 -8.71 -17.71 -0.60
C PRO A 280 -9.95 -16.84 -0.79
N GLU A 281 -10.62 -16.46 0.30
CA GLU A 281 -11.81 -15.62 0.25
C GLU A 281 -11.47 -14.19 -0.19
N THR A 282 -10.42 -13.59 0.38
CA THR A 282 -9.94 -12.26 -0.04
C THR A 282 -9.47 -12.27 -1.49
N GLU A 283 -8.72 -13.30 -1.89
CA GLU A 283 -8.34 -13.51 -3.30
C GLU A 283 -9.57 -13.58 -4.21
N ALA A 284 -10.58 -14.39 -3.86
CA ALA A 284 -11.78 -14.55 -4.66
C ALA A 284 -12.56 -13.25 -4.82
N LYS A 285 -12.59 -12.39 -3.79
CA LYS A 285 -13.19 -11.04 -3.86
C LYS A 285 -12.41 -10.13 -4.81
N ILE A 286 -11.08 -10.11 -4.71
CA ILE A 286 -10.21 -9.32 -5.61
C ILE A 286 -10.40 -9.76 -7.06
N MET A 287 -10.49 -11.07 -7.31
CA MET A 287 -10.70 -11.65 -8.65
C MET A 287 -12.07 -11.32 -9.27
N ARG A 288 -12.98 -10.64 -8.56
CA ARG A 288 -14.25 -10.17 -9.13
C ARG A 288 -14.12 -8.93 -10.01
N TRP A 289 -13.00 -8.20 -9.87
CA TRP A 289 -12.70 -7.09 -10.78
C TRP A 289 -12.75 -7.59 -12.21
N ASP A 290 -13.48 -6.87 -13.08
CA ASP A 290 -13.88 -7.39 -14.39
C ASP A 290 -12.68 -7.89 -15.20
N HIS A 291 -11.58 -7.15 -15.13
CA HIS A 291 -10.31 -7.44 -15.81
C HIS A 291 -9.57 -8.69 -15.32
N PHE A 292 -10.01 -9.30 -14.22
CA PHE A 292 -9.45 -10.56 -13.69
C PHE A 292 -10.33 -11.78 -13.99
N ARG A 293 -11.53 -11.61 -14.53
CA ARG A 293 -12.52 -12.69 -14.61
C ARG A 293 -12.11 -13.80 -15.58
N ASN A 294 -11.54 -13.45 -16.72
CA ASN A 294 -11.12 -14.39 -17.76
C ASN A 294 -10.08 -13.75 -18.70
N PHE A 295 -9.56 -14.55 -19.63
CA PHE A 295 -8.60 -14.10 -20.61
C PHE A 295 -9.12 -12.96 -21.49
N ASP A 296 -10.38 -13.02 -21.95
CA ASP A 296 -10.93 -12.02 -22.88
C ASP A 296 -11.06 -10.65 -22.21
N GLU A 297 -11.50 -10.62 -20.95
CA GLU A 297 -11.54 -9.40 -20.14
C GLU A 297 -10.14 -8.86 -19.84
N TRP A 298 -9.17 -9.74 -19.59
CA TRP A 298 -7.76 -9.36 -19.45
C TRP A 298 -7.17 -8.85 -20.77
N GLU A 299 -7.51 -9.46 -21.90
CA GLU A 299 -7.04 -9.02 -23.21
C GLU A 299 -7.69 -7.70 -23.59
N TYR A 300 -8.95 -7.47 -23.23
CA TYR A 300 -9.59 -6.19 -23.39
C TYR A 300 -8.96 -5.13 -22.46
N PHE A 301 -8.59 -5.53 -21.25
CA PHE A 301 -7.89 -4.70 -20.28
C PHE A 301 -6.48 -4.32 -20.75
N GLY A 302 -6.09 -3.06 -20.58
CA GLY A 302 -4.80 -2.58 -21.05
C GLY A 302 -4.80 -2.18 -22.53
N TYR A 303 -5.89 -1.58 -23.00
CA TYR A 303 -5.76 -0.42 -23.87
C TYR A 303 -5.30 0.74 -22.98
N PRO A 304 -4.02 1.17 -23.02
CA PRO A 304 -3.67 2.46 -22.45
C PRO A 304 -4.65 3.50 -23.02
N SER A 305 -5.37 4.22 -22.15
CA SER A 305 -6.24 5.31 -22.58
C SER A 305 -5.45 6.26 -23.49
N PRO A 306 -5.99 6.72 -24.64
CA PRO A 306 -5.30 7.65 -25.54
C PRO A 306 -4.90 8.98 -24.88
N SER A 307 -5.43 9.30 -23.68
CA SER A 307 -4.93 10.39 -22.81
C SER A 307 -3.44 10.24 -22.48
N ILE A 308 -2.86 9.06 -22.68
CA ILE A 308 -1.44 8.73 -22.53
C ILE A 308 -0.59 9.24 -23.73
N GLY A 309 -1.20 9.69 -24.82
CA GLY A 309 -0.51 10.09 -26.06
C GLY A 309 -0.84 11.47 -26.62
N ALA A 310 -1.67 12.29 -25.95
CA ALA A 310 -1.92 13.67 -26.39
C ALA A 310 -0.80 14.60 -25.91
N TYR A 311 0.33 14.46 -26.60
CA TYR A 311 1.46 15.37 -26.58
C TYR A 311 1.00 16.72 -27.20
N ASP A 312 0.56 17.69 -26.40
CA ASP A 312 0.32 19.06 -26.87
C ASP A 312 1.51 20.01 -26.62
N GLY A 313 2.65 19.46 -26.17
CA GLY A 313 3.84 20.24 -25.85
C GLY A 313 3.79 20.93 -24.48
N THR A 314 2.67 20.89 -23.77
CA THR A 314 2.63 21.22 -22.34
C THR A 314 2.75 19.93 -21.54
N LEU A 315 3.94 19.71 -20.95
CA LEU A 315 4.11 18.65 -19.95
C LEU A 315 3.21 18.97 -18.75
N HIS A 316 1.96 18.53 -18.80
CA HIS A 316 1.21 18.27 -17.57
C HIS A 316 1.72 16.95 -17.01
N TRP A 317 2.40 17.09 -15.88
CA TRP A 317 2.97 16.05 -15.03
C TRP A 317 2.17 14.74 -15.04
N GLY A 318 2.87 13.60 -15.21
CA GLY A 318 2.59 12.45 -14.36
C GLY A 318 1.74 11.28 -14.88
N VAL A 319 1.24 11.27 -16.12
CA VAL A 319 0.50 10.09 -16.63
C VAL A 319 1.47 9.02 -17.14
N SER A 320 2.23 8.39 -16.24
CA SER A 320 2.97 7.17 -16.63
C SER A 320 1.95 6.05 -16.94
N PRO A 321 2.07 5.37 -18.09
CA PRO A 321 1.11 4.35 -18.53
C PRO A 321 0.74 3.27 -17.49
N PRO A 322 1.64 2.82 -16.59
CA PRO A 322 1.30 1.79 -15.59
C PRO A 322 0.66 2.31 -14.31
N HIS A 323 0.73 3.62 -14.02
CA HIS A 323 -0.04 4.15 -12.89
C HIS A 323 -1.53 3.99 -13.14
N ALA A 324 -1.93 4.03 -14.43
CA ALA A 324 -3.31 3.92 -14.87
C ALA A 324 -4.11 2.79 -14.20
N TRP A 325 -3.46 1.63 -14.05
CA TRP A 325 -4.12 0.45 -13.51
C TRP A 325 -4.26 0.51 -11.99
N ALA A 326 -3.32 1.17 -11.31
CA ALA A 326 -3.34 1.27 -9.86
C ALA A 326 -4.49 2.11 -9.35
N GLN A 327 -4.85 3.19 -10.05
CA GLN A 327 -6.06 3.92 -9.69
C GLN A 327 -7.34 3.12 -9.95
N ASP A 328 -7.40 2.35 -11.03
CA ASP A 328 -8.60 1.63 -11.44
C ASP A 328 -8.90 0.46 -10.48
N TYR A 329 -7.93 -0.41 -10.21
CA TYR A 329 -8.16 -1.46 -9.20
C TYR A 329 -8.34 -0.86 -7.79
N SER A 330 -7.73 0.29 -7.47
CA SER A 330 -7.99 0.98 -6.20
C SER A 330 -9.44 1.46 -6.14
N HIS A 331 -9.94 2.05 -7.21
CA HIS A 331 -11.33 2.49 -7.33
C HIS A 331 -12.29 1.31 -7.17
N PHE A 332 -12.03 0.20 -7.87
CA PHE A 332 -12.77 -1.06 -7.71
C PHE A 332 -12.78 -1.52 -6.26
N VAL A 333 -11.63 -1.60 -5.59
CA VAL A 333 -11.53 -2.04 -4.18
C VAL A 333 -12.38 -1.16 -3.27
N VAL A 334 -12.32 0.16 -3.45
CA VAL A 334 -13.11 1.12 -2.67
C VAL A 334 -14.61 0.99 -2.97
N ALA A 335 -14.99 0.62 -4.19
CA ALA A 335 -16.39 0.43 -4.61
C ALA A 335 -16.99 -0.93 -4.20
N GLU A 336 -16.20 -2.01 -4.21
CA GLU A 336 -16.67 -3.39 -4.02
C GLU A 336 -17.18 -3.64 -2.59
N PRO A 337 -18.50 -3.79 -2.36
CA PRO A 337 -19.07 -3.79 -1.01
C PRO A 337 -18.55 -4.93 -0.11
N ASP A 338 -18.16 -6.06 -0.69
CA ASP A 338 -17.68 -7.23 0.06
C ASP A 338 -16.20 -7.15 0.45
N LEU A 339 -15.44 -6.22 -0.12
CA LEU A 339 -14.06 -5.95 0.27
C LEU A 339 -14.03 -4.98 1.45
N ASN A 340 -13.59 -5.50 2.60
CA ASN A 340 -13.43 -4.73 3.81
C ASN A 340 -12.05 -4.06 3.84
N ILE A 341 -12.00 -2.77 4.15
CA ILE A 341 -10.78 -1.95 4.08
C ILE A 341 -10.52 -1.28 5.42
N LEU A 342 -9.28 -1.34 5.87
CA LEU A 342 -8.76 -0.56 6.98
C LEU A 342 -7.66 0.39 6.48
N ILE A 343 -7.88 1.69 6.61
CA ILE A 343 -6.84 2.71 6.37
C ILE A 343 -6.46 3.34 7.69
N VAL A 344 -5.17 3.34 8.01
CA VAL A 344 -4.66 3.86 9.28
C VAL A 344 -3.67 4.98 9.02
N ASP A 345 -3.74 6.06 9.82
CA ASP A 345 -2.67 7.06 9.88
C ASP A 345 -1.38 6.44 10.47
N GLY A 346 -0.64 5.76 9.59
CA GLY A 346 0.53 4.94 9.91
C GLY A 346 1.78 5.30 9.10
N LEU A 347 1.67 6.17 8.09
CA LEU A 347 2.81 6.70 7.36
C LEU A 347 3.35 7.94 8.09
N ALA A 348 4.64 7.90 8.45
CA ALA A 348 5.34 9.07 8.97
C ALA A 348 5.16 10.26 8.02
N PRO A 349 4.80 11.45 8.53
CA PRO A 349 4.65 12.63 7.69
C PRO A 349 6.01 12.99 7.07
N GLY A 350 6.04 13.12 5.75
CA GLY A 350 7.21 13.67 5.05
C GLY A 350 7.40 15.16 5.35
N GLY A 351 8.49 15.74 4.86
CA GLY A 351 8.76 17.18 5.02
C GLY A 351 9.53 17.50 6.30
N ALA A 352 9.24 18.64 6.95
CA ALA A 352 10.11 19.22 7.99
C ALA A 352 10.42 18.32 9.20
N ALA A 353 9.67 17.24 9.44
CA ALA A 353 9.89 16.36 10.59
C ALA A 353 11.25 15.65 10.56
N VAL A 354 11.93 15.57 11.70
CA VAL A 354 13.11 14.71 11.84
C VAL A 354 12.63 13.27 12.03
N ILE A 355 13.08 12.34 11.20
CA ILE A 355 12.63 10.94 11.22
C ILE A 355 13.81 10.03 11.52
N SER A 356 13.65 9.15 12.51
CA SER A 356 14.63 8.09 12.80
C SER A 356 14.09 6.72 12.43
N SER A 357 14.97 5.84 11.96
CA SER A 357 14.77 4.40 11.84
C SER A 357 15.82 3.72 12.73
N SER A 358 15.36 3.07 13.79
CA SER A 358 16.21 2.54 14.87
C SER A 358 15.67 1.20 15.40
N GLN A 359 16.31 0.64 16.44
CA GLN A 359 15.79 -0.55 17.14
C GLN A 359 14.41 -0.33 17.78
N SER A 360 14.03 0.93 18.00
CA SER A 360 12.71 1.31 18.48
C SER A 360 11.66 1.50 17.37
N GLY A 361 12.02 1.19 16.12
CA GLY A 361 11.17 1.41 14.96
C GLY A 361 11.37 2.78 14.32
N VAL A 362 10.34 3.23 13.61
CA VAL A 362 10.31 4.51 12.90
C VAL A 362 9.65 5.55 13.78
N LEU A 363 10.39 6.60 14.09
CA LEU A 363 9.93 7.68 14.96
C LEU A 363 10.07 9.04 14.30
N THR A 364 9.05 9.88 14.40
CA THR A 364 9.24 11.33 14.29
C THR A 364 9.81 11.84 15.61
N LEU A 365 10.96 12.50 15.55
CA LEU A 365 11.65 13.07 16.70
C LEU A 365 11.17 14.50 16.98
N PRO A 366 11.25 14.97 18.24
CA PRO A 366 10.94 16.36 18.57
C PRO A 366 11.90 17.34 17.90
N ASP A 367 11.40 18.54 17.58
CA ASP A 367 12.19 19.58 16.89
C ASP A 367 13.41 20.04 17.70
N SER A 368 13.42 19.84 19.01
CA SER A 368 14.59 20.10 19.87
C SER A 368 15.81 19.24 19.52
N LEU A 369 15.62 18.13 18.78
CA LEU A 369 16.70 17.27 18.28
C LEU A 369 17.11 17.60 16.84
N ARG A 370 16.46 18.58 16.21
CA ARG A 370 16.89 19.10 14.92
C ARG A 370 18.15 19.96 15.12
N PRO A 371 19.16 19.87 14.24
CA PRO A 371 20.28 20.79 14.24
C PRO A 371 19.78 22.25 14.18
N SER A 372 20.42 23.15 14.92
CA SER A 372 19.96 24.53 15.09
C SER A 372 20.04 25.38 13.80
N SER A 373 20.79 24.94 12.79
CA SER A 373 20.74 25.50 11.44
C SER A 373 20.85 24.41 10.38
N SER A 374 20.29 24.65 9.19
CA SER A 374 20.38 23.74 8.04
C SER A 374 21.82 23.51 7.53
N SER A 375 22.73 24.41 7.90
CA SER A 375 24.18 24.31 7.64
C SER A 375 24.97 23.68 8.79
N SER A 376 24.36 23.50 9.96
CA SER A 376 25.03 22.92 11.12
C SER A 376 25.11 21.41 10.97
N LEU A 377 26.35 20.91 10.99
CA LEU A 377 26.67 19.51 11.16
C LEU A 377 25.88 18.99 12.39
N PRO A 378 25.19 17.84 12.33
CA PRO A 378 24.66 17.21 13.53
C PRO A 378 25.77 17.07 14.59
N GLY A 379 25.39 16.87 15.85
CA GLY A 379 26.39 16.55 16.88
C GLY A 379 27.24 15.33 16.46
N PRO A 380 28.51 15.25 16.88
CA PRO A 380 29.34 14.06 16.61
C PRO A 380 28.80 12.79 17.28
N SER A 381 27.87 12.94 18.22
CA SER A 381 27.16 11.84 18.87
C SER A 381 25.72 12.21 19.23
N ILE A 382 24.85 11.20 19.31
CA ILE A 382 23.51 11.32 19.89
C ILE A 382 23.65 11.43 21.42
N PRO A 383 22.97 12.38 22.09
CA PRO A 383 22.96 12.45 23.54
C PRO A 383 22.56 11.12 24.19
N SER A 384 23.30 10.65 25.20
CA SER A 384 23.09 9.32 25.79
C SER A 384 21.65 9.01 26.21
N PRO A 385 20.85 9.96 26.75
CA PRO A 385 19.43 9.72 27.03
C PRO A 385 18.61 9.40 25.78
N VAL A 386 18.86 10.10 24.68
CA VAL A 386 18.20 9.90 23.38
C VAL A 386 18.65 8.57 22.77
N LEU A 387 19.96 8.30 22.81
CA LEU A 387 20.54 7.06 22.30
C LEU A 387 19.91 5.82 22.96
N ARG A 388 19.81 5.83 24.29
CA ARG A 388 19.17 4.73 25.03
C ARG A 388 17.73 4.53 24.59
N ALA A 389 16.98 5.63 24.43
CA ALA A 389 15.60 5.55 24.01
C ALA A 389 15.45 5.00 22.58
N LEU A 390 16.34 5.35 21.64
CA LEU A 390 16.33 4.82 20.26
C LEU A 390 16.76 3.36 20.17
N LEU A 391 17.67 2.92 21.04
CA LEU A 391 18.23 1.56 21.01
C LEU A 391 17.46 0.56 21.86
N GLN A 392 16.54 1.00 22.71
CA GLN A 392 15.78 0.13 23.60
C GLN A 392 14.43 -0.23 22.97
N PRO A 393 14.26 -1.47 22.45
CA PRO A 393 12.97 -1.90 21.97
C PRO A 393 11.98 -1.81 23.11
N LEU A 394 10.85 -1.15 22.87
CA LEU A 394 9.81 -1.09 23.88
C LEU A 394 9.11 -2.44 23.98
N PRO A 395 8.60 -2.80 25.18
CA PRO A 395 7.76 -3.98 25.32
C PRO A 395 6.61 -3.92 24.32
N ARG A 396 6.19 -5.10 23.84
CA ARG A 396 5.04 -5.24 22.97
C ARG A 396 3.85 -4.49 23.57
N ASP A 397 3.16 -3.70 22.75
CA ASP A 397 1.93 -3.08 23.19
C ASP A 397 0.83 -4.15 23.17
N THR A 398 0.44 -4.63 24.35
CA THR A 398 -0.67 -5.60 24.50
C THR A 398 -2.03 -4.91 24.64
N ARG A 399 -2.07 -3.57 24.60
CA ARG A 399 -3.30 -2.81 24.71
C ARG A 399 -4.06 -2.87 23.38
N ARG A 400 -5.38 -2.77 23.47
CA ARG A 400 -6.26 -2.68 22.30
C ARG A 400 -5.96 -1.43 21.48
N SER A 401 -6.16 -1.51 20.17
CA SER A 401 -6.02 -0.37 19.26
C SER A 401 -7.06 0.71 19.56
N PHE A 402 -8.28 0.32 19.94
CA PHE A 402 -9.37 1.25 20.25
C PHE A 402 -9.61 1.37 21.76
N SER A 403 -9.63 2.60 22.26
CA SER A 403 -9.99 2.95 23.64
C SER A 403 -11.45 3.39 23.77
N SER A 404 -11.90 3.63 25.00
CA SER A 404 -13.20 4.26 25.28
C SER A 404 -13.29 5.70 24.78
N ASP A 405 -12.14 6.36 24.58
CA ASP A 405 -12.06 7.80 24.35
C ASP A 405 -12.04 8.13 22.85
N GLY A 406 -11.87 7.13 21.99
CA GLY A 406 -11.90 7.32 20.55
C GLY A 406 -13.31 7.57 20.04
N ILE A 407 -13.41 8.49 19.07
CA ILE A 407 -14.66 9.01 18.52
C ILE A 407 -14.87 8.33 17.16
N GLU A 408 -16.01 7.66 16.99
CA GLU A 408 -16.37 7.01 15.72
C GLU A 408 -17.57 7.73 15.09
N THR A 409 -17.45 8.01 13.80
CA THR A 409 -18.42 8.77 13.01
C THR A 409 -18.71 8.02 11.72
N SER A 410 -19.98 7.95 11.31
CA SER A 410 -20.33 7.46 9.98
C SER A 410 -19.94 8.49 8.92
N ILE A 411 -19.31 8.04 7.84
CA ILE A 411 -18.89 8.91 6.73
C ILE A 411 -19.37 8.36 5.40
N SER A 412 -19.38 9.21 4.37
CA SER A 412 -19.62 8.83 2.99
C SER A 412 -18.34 8.99 2.18
N VAL A 413 -18.03 8.01 1.33
CA VAL A 413 -16.95 8.11 0.34
C VAL A 413 -17.57 8.44 -1.00
N ASN A 414 -17.15 9.55 -1.59
CA ASN A 414 -17.48 9.96 -2.94
C ASN A 414 -16.61 9.16 -3.93
N GLN A 415 -17.19 8.68 -5.01
CA GLN A 415 -16.50 7.86 -6.02
C GLN A 415 -16.86 8.30 -7.43
N GLY A 416 -15.82 8.52 -8.23
CA GLY A 416 -15.89 8.75 -9.68
C GLY A 416 -16.67 9.96 -10.15
N ASP A 417 -17.05 9.95 -11.42
CA ASP A 417 -17.52 11.08 -12.22
C ASP A 417 -18.89 11.66 -11.79
N LYS A 418 -19.54 11.05 -10.80
CA LYS A 418 -20.79 11.56 -10.21
C LYS A 418 -20.57 12.70 -9.22
N THR A 419 -19.37 12.84 -8.67
CA THR A 419 -19.06 13.89 -7.71
C THR A 419 -17.75 14.55 -8.13
N PRO A 420 -17.77 15.82 -8.55
CA PRO A 420 -16.55 16.51 -8.93
C PRO A 420 -15.58 16.52 -7.76
N LEU A 421 -14.28 16.47 -8.07
CA LEU A 421 -13.25 16.65 -7.05
C LEU A 421 -13.39 18.03 -6.40
N PRO A 422 -13.12 18.15 -5.10
CA PRO A 422 -12.96 19.44 -4.46
C PRO A 422 -11.91 20.28 -5.21
N PRO A 423 -12.10 21.60 -5.35
CA PRO A 423 -11.18 22.46 -6.13
C PRO A 423 -9.72 22.39 -5.67
N ASP A 424 -9.49 22.13 -4.38
CA ASP A 424 -8.16 22.05 -3.77
C ASP A 424 -7.58 20.63 -3.79
N LEU A 425 -8.33 19.63 -4.28
CA LEU A 425 -7.92 18.23 -4.32
C LEU A 425 -7.42 17.84 -5.71
N GLU A 426 -6.13 18.04 -5.94
CA GLU A 426 -5.46 17.62 -7.17
C GLU A 426 -5.18 16.11 -7.18
N VAL A 427 -5.39 15.47 -8.33
CA VAL A 427 -5.05 14.07 -8.57
C VAL A 427 -4.12 13.96 -9.79
N TRP A 428 -3.19 13.00 -9.74
CA TRP A 428 -2.23 12.75 -10.84
C TRP A 428 -2.75 11.71 -11.85
N PHE A 429 -4.04 11.39 -11.79
CA PHE A 429 -4.70 10.37 -12.59
C PHE A 429 -6.13 10.81 -12.94
N GLU A 430 -6.82 10.05 -13.80
CA GLU A 430 -8.16 10.42 -14.27
C GLU A 430 -9.15 10.50 -13.10
N GLU A 431 -9.85 11.62 -12.98
CA GLU A 431 -10.72 11.94 -11.83
C GLU A 431 -11.85 10.92 -11.62
N GLU A 432 -12.28 10.21 -12.66
CA GLU A 432 -13.30 9.16 -12.58
C GLU A 432 -12.88 7.96 -11.71
N PHE A 433 -11.57 7.74 -11.53
CA PHE A 433 -11.07 6.72 -10.62
C PHE A 433 -10.83 7.26 -9.22
N ALA A 434 -10.98 8.56 -9.00
CA ALA A 434 -10.76 9.13 -7.68
C ALA A 434 -11.88 8.72 -6.74
N SER A 435 -11.49 8.30 -5.54
CA SER A 435 -12.39 8.16 -4.41
C SER A 435 -11.91 9.08 -3.30
N TRP A 436 -12.82 9.79 -2.64
CA TRP A 436 -12.46 10.74 -1.60
C TRP A 436 -13.55 10.89 -0.55
N TYR A 437 -13.21 11.45 0.61
CA TYR A 437 -14.18 11.80 1.65
C TYR A 437 -13.72 13.04 2.42
N GLU A 438 -14.64 13.68 3.11
CA GLU A 438 -14.35 14.78 4.03
C GLU A 438 -14.05 14.20 5.42
N ALA A 439 -12.79 14.34 5.85
CA ALA A 439 -12.31 13.79 7.10
C ALA A 439 -12.64 14.72 8.28
N THR A 440 -13.13 14.17 9.39
CA THR A 440 -13.45 14.95 10.60
C THR A 440 -12.17 15.57 11.17
N PRO A 441 -12.15 16.87 11.52
CA PRO A 441 -11.03 17.48 12.22
C PRO A 441 -10.77 16.79 13.57
N ALA A 442 -9.51 16.60 13.93
CA ALA A 442 -9.16 16.04 15.22
C ALA A 442 -9.59 16.99 16.35
N PRO A 443 -10.10 16.47 17.48
CA PRO A 443 -10.43 17.29 18.64
C PRO A 443 -9.22 18.12 19.09
N LYS A 444 -9.45 19.41 19.38
CA LYS A 444 -8.43 20.33 19.92
C LYS A 444 -8.02 20.03 21.37
N THR A 445 -8.59 19.00 21.99
CA THR A 445 -8.25 18.57 23.35
C THR A 445 -6.78 18.14 23.45
N VAL A 446 -6.22 18.14 24.66
CA VAL A 446 -4.81 17.81 24.90
C VAL A 446 -4.48 16.41 24.37
N GLY A 447 -3.65 16.33 23.33
CA GLY A 447 -3.15 15.08 22.78
C GLY A 447 -3.06 15.06 21.25
N LYS A 448 -2.28 14.11 20.73
CA LYS A 448 -2.22 13.80 19.29
C LYS A 448 -3.31 12.76 18.98
N TRP A 449 -3.83 12.74 17.76
CA TRP A 449 -4.89 11.81 17.33
C TRP A 449 -4.44 11.00 16.11
N ARG A 450 -4.91 9.75 16.02
CA ARG A 450 -4.70 8.83 14.90
C ARG A 450 -6.04 8.51 14.27
N ARG A 451 -6.13 8.62 12.95
CA ARG A 451 -7.33 8.30 12.19
C ARG A 451 -7.32 6.85 11.71
N TYR A 452 -8.49 6.23 11.76
CA TYR A 452 -8.80 4.94 11.18
C TYR A 452 -10.01 5.12 10.28
N LEU A 453 -9.86 4.94 8.98
CA LEU A 453 -10.97 4.85 8.05
C LEU A 453 -11.29 3.38 7.82
N MET A 454 -12.55 3.01 7.99
CA MET A 454 -12.99 1.62 8.05
C MET A 454 -14.16 1.40 7.11
N LYS A 455 -14.00 0.50 6.15
CA LYS A 455 -15.09 -0.06 5.34
C LYS A 455 -15.41 -1.46 5.82
N ARG A 456 -16.65 -1.71 6.22
CA ARG A 456 -17.17 -3.04 6.57
C ARG A 456 -18.51 -3.27 5.89
N HIS A 457 -18.60 -4.29 5.04
CA HIS A 457 -19.83 -4.65 4.29
C HIS A 457 -20.48 -3.43 3.60
N GLY A 458 -19.68 -2.68 2.85
CA GLY A 458 -20.10 -1.46 2.14
C GLY A 458 -20.37 -0.24 3.02
N ARG A 459 -20.29 -0.33 4.36
CA ARG A 459 -20.46 0.81 5.27
C ARG A 459 -19.14 1.43 5.64
N TRP A 460 -19.06 2.75 5.53
CA TRP A 460 -17.88 3.53 5.89
C TRP A 460 -18.06 4.21 7.24
N THR A 461 -17.02 4.10 8.04
CA THR A 461 -16.89 4.78 9.33
C THR A 461 -15.48 5.34 9.44
N GLU A 462 -15.37 6.45 10.13
CA GLU A 462 -14.12 7.03 10.55
C GLU A 462 -14.03 6.95 12.07
N ARG A 463 -12.85 6.59 12.58
CA ARG A 463 -12.55 6.64 13.99
C ARG A 463 -11.30 7.46 14.26
N LEU A 464 -11.43 8.44 15.14
CA LEU A 464 -10.32 9.22 15.69
C LEU A 464 -9.96 8.64 17.06
N GLU A 465 -8.72 8.19 17.20
CA GLU A 465 -8.21 7.55 18.41
C GLU A 465 -7.09 8.39 19.03
N PRO A 466 -7.11 8.68 20.34
CA PRO A 466 -6.01 9.39 20.98
C PRO A 466 -4.70 8.60 20.86
N VAL A 467 -3.66 9.26 20.33
CA VAL A 467 -2.31 8.73 20.26
C VAL A 467 -1.73 8.70 21.66
N ARG A 468 -1.17 7.54 22.00
CA ARG A 468 -0.47 7.35 23.26
C ARG A 468 0.92 7.95 23.16
N ASP A 469 1.36 8.65 24.19
CA ASP A 469 2.72 9.17 24.22
C ASP A 469 3.70 8.01 24.22
N TRP A 470 4.57 8.01 23.21
CA TRP A 470 5.54 6.93 23.00
C TRP A 470 6.51 6.82 24.19
N ALA A 471 6.98 7.95 24.72
CA ALA A 471 7.89 7.97 25.86
C ALA A 471 7.77 9.25 26.71
N ARG A 472 6.64 9.38 27.41
CA ARG A 472 6.38 10.45 28.38
C ARG A 472 7.49 10.51 29.44
N GLY A 473 8.04 11.71 29.70
CA GLY A 473 9.11 11.91 30.69
C GLY A 473 10.48 11.37 30.28
N THR A 474 10.70 11.09 28.99
CA THR A 474 12.02 10.69 28.46
C THR A 474 12.63 11.80 27.61
N ALA A 475 13.88 11.61 27.18
CA ALA A 475 14.54 12.52 26.25
C ALA A 475 13.90 12.58 24.85
N LEU A 476 12.90 11.73 24.59
CA LEU A 476 12.12 11.66 23.36
C LEU A 476 10.64 12.01 23.62
N GLU A 477 10.37 12.79 24.67
CA GLU A 477 9.04 13.35 24.88
C GLU A 477 8.57 14.12 23.63
N GLY A 478 7.33 13.84 23.20
CA GLY A 478 6.75 14.36 21.95
C GLY A 478 7.01 13.52 20.70
N ALA A 479 7.90 12.52 20.77
CA ALA A 479 8.14 11.60 19.65
C ALA A 479 6.89 10.76 19.32
N GLN A 480 6.74 10.40 18.05
CA GLN A 480 5.63 9.59 17.55
C GLN A 480 6.13 8.39 16.77
N GLU A 481 5.49 7.25 16.97
CA GLU A 481 5.81 6.01 16.30
C GLU A 481 4.88 5.77 15.10
N TRP A 482 5.46 5.27 14.02
CA TRP A 482 4.79 5.08 12.74
C TRP A 482 4.95 3.64 12.25
N VAL A 483 3.98 3.16 11.47
CA VAL A 483 4.06 1.84 10.80
C VAL A 483 5.26 1.82 9.85
N TYR A 484 5.53 2.93 9.17
CA TYR A 484 6.68 3.07 8.29
C TYR A 484 6.90 4.54 7.88
N VAL A 485 8.04 4.80 7.22
CA VAL A 485 8.33 6.02 6.46
C VAL A 485 8.64 5.63 5.01
N HIS A 486 8.28 6.48 4.06
CA HIS A 486 8.57 6.34 2.63
C HIS A 486 9.43 7.54 2.18
N PHE A 487 10.68 7.27 1.77
CA PHE A 487 11.66 8.31 1.41
C PHE A 487 11.53 8.81 -0.04
N GLN A 488 10.30 9.12 -0.48
CA GLN A 488 9.99 9.47 -1.87
C GLN A 488 10.70 10.74 -2.34
N GLU A 489 10.73 11.78 -1.51
CA GLU A 489 11.34 13.06 -1.88
C GLU A 489 12.84 13.08 -1.60
N GLU A 490 13.27 12.38 -0.56
CA GLU A 490 14.67 12.26 -0.18
C GLU A 490 15.45 11.48 -1.25
N LYS A 491 14.91 10.36 -1.78
CA LYS A 491 15.59 9.52 -2.78
C LYS A 491 15.92 10.24 -4.08
N ARG A 492 15.23 11.34 -4.40
CA ARG A 492 15.50 12.15 -5.60
C ARG A 492 16.79 12.99 -5.48
N ARG A 493 17.29 13.19 -4.26
CA ARG A 493 18.38 14.11 -3.93
C ARG A 493 19.74 13.41 -3.93
N ALA A 494 20.81 14.11 -4.32
CA ALA A 494 22.15 13.54 -4.39
C ALA A 494 22.60 12.92 -3.06
N HIS A 495 22.37 13.59 -1.94
CA HIS A 495 22.82 13.11 -0.63
C HIS A 495 22.20 11.77 -0.20
N PHE A 496 21.03 11.42 -0.76
CA PHE A 496 20.39 10.12 -0.56
C PHE A 496 20.84 9.10 -1.61
N ARG A 497 20.99 9.50 -2.87
CA ARG A 497 21.51 8.63 -3.96
C ARG A 497 22.95 8.18 -3.72
N GLU A 498 23.73 9.01 -3.05
CA GLU A 498 25.13 8.77 -2.69
C GLU A 498 25.26 8.16 -1.29
N LEU A 499 24.18 7.61 -0.74
CA LEU A 499 24.28 6.84 0.50
C LEU A 499 25.19 5.63 0.27
N GLU A 500 26.38 5.70 0.82
CA GLU A 500 27.22 4.54 0.95
C GLU A 500 26.57 3.53 1.90
N ALA A 501 26.82 2.24 1.68
CA ALA A 501 26.40 1.15 2.55
C ALA A 501 27.26 1.12 3.83
N ILE A 502 27.31 2.24 4.55
CA ILE A 502 28.03 2.38 5.81
C ILE A 502 27.18 1.77 6.92
N PRO A 503 27.72 0.81 7.70
CA PRO A 503 27.00 0.25 8.84
C PRO A 503 26.58 1.35 9.83
N ALA A 504 25.27 1.48 10.03
CA ALA A 504 24.68 2.35 11.05
C ALA A 504 23.53 1.61 11.75
N ASP A 505 23.45 1.74 13.07
CA ASP A 505 22.39 1.14 13.89
C ASP A 505 21.15 2.04 13.95
N ILE A 506 21.35 3.34 13.75
CA ILE A 506 20.32 4.38 13.76
C ILE A 506 20.51 5.23 12.51
N PHE A 507 19.50 5.25 11.65
CA PHE A 507 19.41 6.16 10.53
C PHE A 507 18.51 7.34 10.91
N VAL A 508 18.95 8.57 10.66
CA VAL A 508 18.18 9.79 10.92
C VAL A 508 18.10 10.63 9.65
N SER A 509 16.88 10.85 9.16
CA SER A 509 16.58 11.88 8.17
C SER A 509 16.24 13.18 8.88
N TYR A 510 17.01 14.22 8.59
CA TYR A 510 16.67 15.60 8.93
C TYR A 510 16.01 16.30 7.74
N SER A 511 15.42 15.51 6.84
CA SER A 511 14.61 15.93 5.70
C SER A 511 15.30 16.92 4.76
N TYR A 512 15.14 18.22 4.99
CA TYR A 512 15.75 19.25 4.16
C TYR A 512 17.20 19.56 4.55
N ASP A 513 17.70 19.05 5.67
CA ASP A 513 19.07 19.37 6.12
C ASP A 513 20.08 18.29 5.71
N GLY A 514 19.62 17.05 5.56
CA GLY A 514 20.45 15.90 5.17
C GLY A 514 20.11 14.64 5.96
N VAL A 515 20.97 13.63 5.86
CA VAL A 515 20.80 12.34 6.52
C VAL A 515 22.07 11.92 7.27
N ALA A 516 21.89 11.29 8.42
CA ALA A 516 23.00 10.81 9.25
C ALA A 516 22.79 9.35 9.65
N GLY A 517 23.90 8.62 9.76
CA GLY A 517 23.95 7.31 10.40
C GLY A 517 24.72 7.38 11.71
N PHE A 518 24.23 6.68 12.73
CA PHE A 518 24.90 6.56 14.01
C PHE A 518 25.09 5.10 14.39
N THR A 519 26.23 4.81 15.02
CA THR A 519 26.58 3.50 15.56
C THR A 519 25.85 3.24 16.88
N ARG A 520 25.92 2.01 17.37
CA ARG A 520 25.33 1.58 18.64
C ARG A 520 25.84 2.33 19.88
N ASP A 521 27.06 2.85 19.85
CA ASP A 521 27.59 3.74 20.91
C ASP A 521 27.19 5.21 20.71
N GLY A 522 26.34 5.49 19.72
CA GLY A 522 25.79 6.80 19.42
C GLY A 522 26.73 7.73 18.66
N LYS A 523 27.93 7.27 18.28
CA LYS A 523 28.84 8.05 17.44
C LYS A 523 28.30 8.14 16.03
N ARG A 524 28.48 9.30 15.39
CA ARG A 524 28.08 9.46 14.01
C ARG A 524 29.01 8.67 13.10
N ALA A 525 28.46 7.72 12.36
CA ALA A 525 29.15 6.96 11.32
C ALA A 525 29.32 7.79 10.04
N PHE A 526 28.27 8.51 9.63
CA PHE A 526 28.31 9.38 8.47
C PHE A 526 27.36 10.56 8.59
N TRP A 527 27.61 11.59 7.79
CA TRP A 527 26.74 12.74 7.58
C TRP A 527 26.74 13.10 6.10
N ASN A 528 25.57 13.02 5.47
CA ASN A 528 25.36 13.43 4.09
C ASN A 528 24.46 14.67 4.10
N PRO A 529 25.05 15.89 4.11
CA PRO A 529 24.26 17.12 4.10
C PRO A 529 23.50 17.26 2.79
N ARG A 530 22.38 17.97 2.83
CA ARG A 530 21.70 18.40 1.61
C ARG A 530 22.66 19.25 0.77
N ARG A 531 22.65 18.99 -0.54
CA ARG A 531 23.34 19.83 -1.53
C ARG A 531 22.39 20.87 -2.09
N GLY A 532 22.95 22.00 -2.53
CA GLY A 532 22.23 22.95 -3.37
C GLY A 532 21.93 22.28 -4.70
N GLU A 533 20.69 21.85 -4.90
CA GLU A 533 20.24 21.15 -6.10
C GLU A 533 18.94 21.79 -6.61
N ASN A 534 18.76 21.79 -7.92
CA ASN A 534 17.47 22.05 -8.55
C ASN A 534 16.74 20.72 -8.72
N CYS A 535 15.56 20.59 -8.11
CA CYS A 535 14.79 19.35 -8.09
C CYS A 535 13.50 19.51 -8.89
N ALA A 536 13.25 18.55 -9.77
CA ALA A 536 11.98 18.35 -10.47
C ALA A 536 11.42 16.95 -10.17
N SER A 537 10.28 16.59 -10.78
CA SER A 537 9.68 15.24 -10.64
C SER A 537 10.66 14.12 -11.00
N ASP A 538 11.46 14.37 -12.02
CA ASP A 538 12.35 13.37 -12.64
C ASP A 538 13.69 13.25 -11.89
N GLY A 539 13.91 14.11 -10.90
CA GLY A 539 15.06 14.05 -10.00
C GLY A 539 15.71 15.40 -9.78
N CYS A 540 16.75 15.39 -8.96
CA CYS A 540 17.56 16.56 -8.66
C CYS A 540 18.85 16.58 -9.49
N VAL A 541 19.25 17.80 -9.88
CA VAL A 541 20.52 18.08 -10.55
C VAL A 541 21.25 19.21 -9.82
N GLU A 542 22.57 19.32 -10.02
CA GLU A 542 23.34 20.45 -9.49
C GLU A 542 22.79 21.79 -10.00
N ILE A 543 22.93 22.85 -9.20
CA ILE A 543 22.51 24.19 -9.61
C ILE A 543 23.25 24.61 -10.89
N GLY A 544 22.49 25.01 -11.91
CA GLY A 544 23.02 25.37 -13.23
C GLY A 544 23.16 24.22 -14.22
N ALA A 545 23.02 22.96 -13.77
CA ALA A 545 22.94 21.82 -14.68
C ALA A 545 21.58 21.79 -15.41
N VAL A 546 21.60 21.26 -16.64
CA VAL A 546 20.37 21.03 -17.41
C VAL A 546 19.48 20.04 -16.66
N PRO A 547 18.22 20.41 -16.33
CA PRO A 547 17.25 19.51 -15.71
C PRO A 547 17.16 18.19 -16.47
N ILE A 548 16.99 17.07 -15.76
CA ILE A 548 16.91 15.72 -16.37
C ILE A 548 15.90 15.69 -17.52
N ALA A 549 14.72 16.27 -17.28
CA ALA A 549 13.66 16.40 -18.27
C ALA A 549 14.10 17.06 -19.58
N GLN A 550 15.08 17.96 -19.56
CA GLN A 550 15.50 18.72 -20.74
C GLN A 550 16.69 18.10 -21.48
N ARG A 551 17.23 16.99 -20.99
CA ARG A 551 18.41 16.38 -21.59
C ARG A 551 18.05 15.58 -22.85
N PRO A 552 18.84 15.64 -23.93
CA PRO A 552 18.57 14.92 -25.17
C PRO A 552 18.35 13.42 -24.96
N GLU A 553 19.17 12.79 -24.13
CA GLU A 553 19.06 11.36 -23.83
C GLU A 553 17.75 10.99 -23.12
N PHE A 554 17.24 11.87 -22.27
CA PHE A 554 15.97 11.65 -21.57
C PHE A 554 14.79 11.87 -22.52
N GLN A 555 14.88 12.87 -23.40
CA GLN A 555 13.88 13.12 -24.44
C GLN A 555 13.81 11.98 -25.46
N GLU A 556 14.95 11.48 -25.92
CA GLU A 556 15.03 10.30 -26.80
C GLU A 556 14.46 9.06 -26.09
N TYR A 557 14.80 8.87 -24.82
CA TYR A 557 14.22 7.80 -24.01
C TYR A 557 12.69 7.90 -23.93
N LEU A 558 12.14 9.08 -23.64
CA LEU A 558 10.69 9.29 -23.61
C LEU A 558 10.03 9.07 -24.97
N ALA A 559 10.67 9.51 -26.06
CA ALA A 559 10.18 9.29 -27.42
C ALA A 559 10.09 7.80 -27.75
N ASN A 560 11.15 7.04 -27.47
CA ASN A 560 11.18 5.59 -27.66
C ASN A 560 10.11 4.86 -26.82
N GLN A 561 9.84 5.34 -25.60
CA GLN A 561 8.76 4.81 -24.77
C GLN A 561 7.38 5.13 -25.36
N GLY A 562 7.19 6.33 -25.90
CA GLY A 562 5.98 6.73 -26.60
C GLY A 562 5.69 5.84 -27.81
N ASP A 563 6.69 5.61 -28.65
CA ASP A 563 6.59 4.74 -29.82
C ASP A 563 6.24 3.30 -29.43
N MET A 564 6.90 2.76 -28.40
CA MET A 564 6.60 1.43 -27.87
C MET A 564 5.14 1.28 -27.43
N VAL A 565 4.59 2.29 -26.75
CA VAL A 565 3.20 2.34 -26.29
C VAL A 565 2.24 2.45 -27.46
N ILE A 566 2.49 3.33 -28.42
CA ILE A 566 1.68 3.48 -29.65
C ILE A 566 1.63 2.15 -30.41
N ASP A 567 2.79 1.52 -30.62
CA ASP A 567 2.87 0.23 -31.30
C ASP A 567 2.17 -0.88 -30.53
N TYR A 568 2.21 -0.85 -29.18
CA TYR A 568 1.52 -1.82 -28.34
C TYR A 568 0.01 -1.69 -28.51
N ILE A 569 -0.50 -0.46 -28.40
CA ILE A 569 -1.92 -0.13 -28.62
C ILE A 569 -2.34 -0.58 -30.01
N ALA A 570 -1.60 -0.21 -31.05
CA ALA A 570 -1.94 -0.55 -32.43
C ALA A 570 -1.92 -2.07 -32.69
N SER A 571 -0.94 -2.77 -32.12
CA SER A 571 -0.86 -4.24 -32.19
C SER A 571 -2.08 -4.89 -31.54
N LYS A 572 -2.48 -4.41 -30.37
CA LYS A 572 -3.63 -4.92 -29.62
C LYS A 572 -4.95 -4.62 -30.32
N ALA A 573 -5.11 -3.39 -30.84
CA ALA A 573 -6.25 -2.96 -31.66
C ALA A 573 -6.53 -3.92 -32.81
N ARG A 574 -5.48 -4.21 -33.60
CA ARG A 574 -5.58 -5.10 -34.77
C ARG A 574 -6.03 -6.51 -34.38
N ARG A 575 -5.52 -7.05 -33.27
CA ARG A 575 -5.89 -8.40 -32.79
C ARG A 575 -7.34 -8.45 -32.32
N LEU A 576 -7.80 -7.40 -31.65
CA LEU A 576 -9.19 -7.26 -31.18
C LEU A 576 -10.18 -6.87 -32.28
N GLY A 577 -9.72 -6.70 -33.54
CA GLY A 577 -10.57 -6.26 -34.64
C GLY A 577 -11.08 -4.81 -34.48
N LEU A 578 -10.44 -4.01 -33.63
CA LEU A 578 -10.77 -2.61 -33.44
C LEU A 578 -10.15 -1.79 -34.57
N SER A 579 -10.99 -1.17 -35.41
CA SER A 579 -10.53 -0.32 -36.51
C SER A 579 -9.77 0.89 -35.94
N LEU A 580 -8.50 1.04 -36.33
CA LEU A 580 -7.72 2.26 -36.06
C LEU A 580 -8.05 3.39 -37.04
N GLU A 581 -8.66 3.08 -38.20
CA GLU A 581 -8.81 3.98 -39.34
C GLU A 581 -10.17 4.68 -39.43
N THR A 582 -11.19 4.16 -38.76
CA THR A 582 -12.52 4.76 -38.75
C THR A 582 -12.88 5.07 -37.31
N GLY A 583 -13.37 6.28 -37.02
CA GLY A 583 -14.03 6.59 -35.75
C GLY A 583 -15.35 5.81 -35.57
N ALA A 584 -15.34 4.50 -35.86
CA ALA A 584 -16.46 3.60 -35.74
C ALA A 584 -16.73 3.38 -34.25
N ALA A 585 -17.93 3.78 -33.85
CA ALA A 585 -18.44 3.61 -32.51
C ALA A 585 -18.36 2.13 -32.09
N VAL A 586 -17.76 1.89 -30.92
CA VAL A 586 -17.92 0.65 -30.17
C VAL A 586 -19.43 0.35 -30.03
N PRO A 587 -19.89 -0.91 -30.19
CA PRO A 587 -21.31 -1.25 -30.17
C PRO A 587 -22.03 -0.68 -28.94
N ARG A 588 -23.14 0.03 -29.19
CA ARG A 588 -24.00 0.63 -28.16
C ARG A 588 -24.56 -0.46 -27.24
N GLY A 589 -23.93 -0.64 -26.09
CA GLY A 589 -24.34 -1.59 -25.06
C GLY A 589 -23.35 -1.67 -23.89
N GLN A 590 -22.06 -1.51 -24.19
CA GLN A 590 -21.02 -1.15 -23.22
C GLN A 590 -20.71 0.33 -23.45
N LYS A 591 -20.64 1.14 -22.38
CA LYS A 591 -20.19 2.53 -22.49
C LYS A 591 -18.67 2.56 -22.33
N PRO A 592 -17.86 2.64 -23.40
CA PRO A 592 -16.54 3.25 -23.27
C PRO A 592 -16.72 4.75 -23.44
N ALA A 593 -16.43 5.49 -22.38
CA ALA A 593 -16.30 6.93 -22.48
C ALA A 593 -15.11 7.25 -23.42
N ARG A 594 -15.37 8.11 -24.41
CA ARG A 594 -14.42 9.05 -25.05
C ARG A 594 -13.41 8.52 -26.08
N TYR A 595 -13.64 8.91 -27.35
CA TYR A 595 -12.63 9.02 -28.41
C TYR A 595 -12.72 10.39 -29.13
N GLY A 596 -12.67 11.49 -28.37
CA GLY A 596 -12.67 12.86 -28.93
C GLY A 596 -11.28 13.38 -29.38
N LEU A 597 -10.20 12.68 -29.03
CA LEU A 597 -8.83 13.20 -29.09
C LEU A 597 -8.04 12.72 -30.33
N MET A 598 -8.33 11.51 -30.83
CA MET A 598 -7.72 10.94 -32.05
C MET A 598 -8.00 11.78 -33.30
N GLN A 599 -9.15 12.47 -33.37
CA GLN A 599 -9.47 13.37 -34.49
C GLN A 599 -8.61 14.65 -34.53
N LYS A 600 -8.01 15.07 -33.41
CA LYS A 600 -7.11 16.23 -33.37
C LYS A 600 -5.68 15.87 -33.81
N LEU A 601 -5.18 14.70 -33.42
CA LEU A 601 -3.82 14.26 -33.76
C LEU A 601 -3.67 13.89 -35.25
N GLN A 602 -4.70 13.33 -35.88
CA GLN A 602 -4.71 13.12 -37.34
C GLN A 602 -4.74 14.42 -38.16
N LYS A 603 -5.22 15.53 -37.57
CA LYS A 603 -5.16 16.86 -38.19
C LYS A 603 -3.79 17.52 -38.02
N ALA A 604 -3.13 17.32 -36.89
CA ALA A 604 -1.80 17.88 -36.62
C ALA A 604 -0.70 17.21 -37.47
N GLY A 605 -0.78 15.89 -37.70
CA GLY A 605 0.18 15.17 -38.56
C GLY A 605 0.01 15.41 -40.08
N ARG A 606 -0.95 16.22 -40.51
CA ARG A 606 -1.14 16.63 -41.91
C ARG A 606 -0.83 18.10 -42.17
N ALA A 607 -0.42 18.85 -41.16
CA ALA A 607 -0.06 20.26 -41.27
C ALA A 607 1.48 20.42 -41.29
N ASP A 608 2.16 19.64 -42.13
CA ASP A 608 3.48 20.03 -42.65
C ASP A 608 3.36 20.11 -44.17
N GLY A 609 2.67 21.18 -44.57
CA GLY A 609 2.54 21.64 -45.93
C GLY A 609 2.82 23.13 -45.87
N SER A 610 4.03 23.48 -46.28
CA SER A 610 4.49 24.80 -46.71
C SER A 610 3.36 25.80 -47.00
N ASP A 611 3.38 26.96 -46.33
CA ASP A 611 3.32 28.26 -47.01
C ASP A 611 3.55 29.44 -46.05
N GLU A 612 4.55 30.25 -46.40
CA GLU A 612 4.64 31.72 -46.31
C GLU A 612 3.79 32.50 -45.28
N LYS A 613 4.45 33.20 -44.35
CA LYS A 613 4.64 34.69 -44.27
C LYS A 613 4.66 35.25 -42.83
N TRP A 614 5.73 36.01 -42.60
CA TRP A 614 6.13 36.89 -41.48
C TRP A 614 6.61 36.23 -40.18
#